data_AF-Q03FD1-F1
#
_entry.id   AF-Q03FD1-F1
#
_cell.length_a   1.000
_cell.length_b   1.000
_cell.length_c   1.000
_cell.angle_alpha   90.00
_cell.angle_beta   90.00
_cell.angle_gamma   90.00
#
_symmetry.space_group_name_H-M   'P 1'
#
loop_
_entity.id
_entity.type
_entity.pdbx_description
1 polymer ?
#
loop_
_entity_poly.entity_id
_entity_poly.type
_entity_poly.pdbx_seq_one_letter_code
_entity_poly.pdbx_strand_id
1 'polypeptide(L)'
;MELNNTVYINTNYINEEEVPFQFAHEISHALNGDKGSNNFSANSVYSKEEYKANKRATKILLEYCDLNGLTFYNSTEFMDAFGIPSKAGYVIDNVFEEKIGI
;
A
#
# COMPACT_ATOMS: atom_id res chain seq x y z
N MET A 1 -23.83 10.59 -13.44
CA MET A 1 -22.97 11.15 -12.39
C MET A 1 -21.55 10.90 -12.84
N GLU A 2 -20.78 11.94 -13.15
CA GLU A 2 -19.35 11.77 -13.43
C GLU A 2 -18.63 11.60 -12.10
N LEU A 3 -17.98 10.45 -11.93
CA LEU A 3 -17.24 10.10 -10.74
C LEU A 3 -15.79 10.57 -10.92
N ASN A 4 -15.45 11.74 -10.35
CA ASN A 4 -14.06 12.22 -10.29
C ASN A 4 -13.46 11.72 -8.96
N ASN A 5 -12.42 10.88 -9.03
CA ASN A 5 -11.72 10.22 -7.90
C ASN A 5 -12.49 9.08 -7.22
N THR A 6 -12.71 7.98 -7.95
CA THR A 6 -13.30 6.74 -7.40
C THR A 6 -12.28 5.62 -7.33
N VAL A 7 -12.29 4.90 -6.22
CA VAL A 7 -11.53 3.67 -6.00
C VAL A 7 -12.47 2.48 -6.17
N TYR A 8 -12.03 1.48 -6.95
CA TYR A 8 -12.76 0.23 -7.15
C TYR A 8 -11.97 -0.91 -6.51
N ILE A 9 -12.64 -1.66 -5.64
CA ILE A 9 -12.03 -2.77 -4.90
C ILE A 9 -12.88 -4.02 -5.12
N ASN A 10 -12.22 -5.11 -5.52
CA ASN A 10 -12.87 -6.41 -5.56
C ASN A 10 -12.83 -7.04 -4.16
N THR A 11 -13.96 -7.02 -3.47
CA THR A 11 -14.09 -7.65 -2.15
C THR A 11 -14.20 -9.17 -2.19
N ASN A 12 -14.41 -9.76 -3.38
CA ASN A 12 -14.41 -11.20 -3.62
C ASN A 12 -13.07 -11.63 -4.27
N TYR A 13 -11.96 -11.17 -3.69
CA TYR A 13 -10.61 -11.52 -4.13
C TYR A 13 -10.21 -12.88 -3.57
N ILE A 14 -9.41 -13.66 -4.30
CA ILE A 14 -9.04 -15.03 -3.89
C ILE A 14 -8.33 -15.08 -2.53
N ASN A 15 -7.56 -14.04 -2.22
CA ASN A 15 -6.91 -13.85 -0.93
C ASN A 15 -7.61 -12.70 -0.19
N GLU A 16 -8.77 -12.97 0.40
CA GLU A 16 -9.61 -11.94 1.04
C GLU A 16 -8.86 -11.14 2.13
N GLU A 17 -7.89 -11.77 2.80
CA GLU A 17 -7.02 -11.13 3.80
C GLU A 17 -6.16 -10.00 3.21
N GLU A 18 -5.91 -10.00 1.90
CA GLU A 18 -5.16 -8.94 1.21
C GLU A 18 -6.01 -7.72 0.84
N VAL A 19 -7.35 -7.85 0.90
CA VAL A 19 -8.27 -6.77 0.50
C VAL A 19 -8.07 -5.48 1.31
N PRO A 20 -7.85 -5.51 2.64
CA PRO A 20 -7.55 -4.31 3.41
C PRO A 20 -6.30 -3.58 2.92
N PHE A 21 -5.21 -4.30 2.59
CA PHE A 21 -4.00 -3.68 2.06
C PHE A 21 -4.23 -3.10 0.66
N GLN A 22 -4.98 -3.82 -0.21
CA GLN A 22 -5.39 -3.29 -1.51
C GLN A 22 -6.18 -1.99 -1.38
N PHE A 23 -7.06 -1.88 -0.37
CA PHE A 23 -7.80 -0.66 -0.10
C PHE A 23 -6.87 0.52 0.26
N ALA A 24 -5.90 0.29 1.14
CA ALA A 24 -4.90 1.30 1.50
C ALA A 24 -4.01 1.70 0.30
N HIS A 25 -3.70 0.74 -0.57
CA HIS A 25 -2.95 0.95 -1.81
C HIS A 25 -3.71 1.84 -2.80
N GLU A 26 -4.97 1.55 -3.11
CA GLU A 26 -5.76 2.35 -4.04
C GLU A 26 -6.07 3.76 -3.50
N ILE A 27 -6.31 3.89 -2.19
CA ILE A 27 -6.38 5.22 -1.54
C ILE A 27 -5.07 5.97 -1.71
N SER A 28 -3.93 5.28 -1.60
CA SER A 28 -2.63 5.90 -1.75
C SER A 28 -2.42 6.45 -3.16
N HIS A 29 -2.85 5.75 -4.21
CA HIS A 29 -2.86 6.28 -5.57
C HIS A 29 -3.65 7.58 -5.68
N ALA A 30 -4.88 7.60 -5.15
CA ALA A 30 -5.73 8.78 -5.13
C ALA A 30 -5.07 9.96 -4.40
N LEU A 31 -4.45 9.70 -3.25
CA LEU A 31 -3.78 10.72 -2.44
C LEU A 31 -2.42 11.19 -3.01
N ASN A 32 -1.76 10.36 -3.81
CA ASN A 32 -0.53 10.72 -4.51
C ASN A 32 -0.82 11.55 -5.77
N GLY A 33 -2.07 11.56 -6.24
CA GLY A 33 -2.44 12.15 -7.52
C GLY A 33 -1.91 11.35 -8.69
N ASP A 34 -1.71 10.04 -8.49
CA ASP A 34 -1.24 9.13 -9.53
C ASP A 34 -2.32 9.08 -10.63
N LYS A 35 -1.90 9.26 -11.88
CA LYS A 35 -2.84 9.34 -13.02
C LYS A 35 -3.20 7.97 -13.57
N GLY A 36 -2.69 6.91 -12.95
CA GLY A 36 -2.79 5.54 -13.41
C GLY A 36 -1.99 5.30 -14.69
N SER A 37 -1.87 4.03 -15.06
CA SER A 37 -1.32 3.61 -16.35
C SER A 37 -2.30 3.97 -17.48
N ASN A 38 -2.40 5.25 -17.84
CA ASN A 38 -2.81 5.53 -19.21
C ASN A 38 -1.77 4.85 -20.11
N ASN A 39 -2.22 4.07 -21.10
CA ASN A 39 -1.41 3.21 -22.01
C ASN A 39 -0.24 3.92 -22.76
N PHE A 40 0.07 5.17 -22.43
CA PHE A 40 1.12 6.02 -22.94
C PHE A 40 2.24 6.32 -21.92
N SER A 41 2.13 5.88 -20.66
CA SER A 41 3.19 6.03 -19.65
C SER A 41 4.27 4.97 -19.82
N ALA A 42 5.54 5.38 -19.73
CA ALA A 42 6.66 4.43 -19.69
C ALA A 42 6.56 3.51 -18.46
N ASN A 43 6.94 2.24 -18.60
CA ASN A 43 6.93 1.25 -17.52
C ASN A 43 7.64 1.74 -16.24
N SER A 44 8.69 2.56 -16.39
CA SER A 44 9.42 3.14 -15.26
C SER A 44 8.63 4.18 -14.45
N VAL A 45 7.63 4.83 -15.05
CA VAL A 45 6.71 5.73 -14.34
C VAL A 45 5.72 4.90 -13.53
N TYR A 46 5.11 3.91 -14.18
CA TYR A 46 4.20 2.96 -13.55
C TYR A 46 4.84 2.29 -12.32
N SER A 47 6.04 1.72 -12.47
CA SER A 47 6.76 1.09 -11.33
C SER A 47 7.06 2.06 -10.18
N LYS A 48 7.24 3.36 -10.46
CA LYS A 48 7.45 4.37 -9.41
C LYS A 48 6.16 4.72 -8.68
N GLU A 49 5.04 4.82 -9.39
CA GLU A 49 3.73 5.09 -8.80
C GLU A 49 3.30 3.92 -7.90
N GLU A 50 3.39 2.69 -8.39
CA GLU A 50 3.12 1.46 -7.62
C GLU A 50 3.98 1.36 -6.35
N TYR A 51 5.29 1.66 -6.46
CA TYR A 51 6.19 1.69 -5.30
C TYR A 51 5.75 2.75 -4.28
N LYS A 52 5.42 3.97 -4.73
CA LYS A 52 4.96 5.06 -3.85
C LYS A 52 3.60 4.75 -3.21
N ALA A 53 2.70 4.11 -3.94
CA ALA A 53 1.41 3.69 -3.43
C ALA A 53 1.57 2.64 -2.32
N ASN A 54 2.36 1.58 -2.56
CA ASN A 54 2.71 0.61 -1.52
C ASN A 54 3.36 1.27 -0.31
N LYS A 55 4.34 2.16 -0.52
CA LYS A 55 5.04 2.86 0.57
C LYS A 55 4.08 3.71 1.41
N ARG A 56 3.13 4.41 0.79
CA ARG A 56 2.15 5.23 1.51
C ARG A 56 1.08 4.38 2.20
N ALA A 57 0.64 3.28 1.58
CA ALA A 57 -0.27 2.32 2.19
C ALA A 57 0.32 1.76 3.50
N THR A 58 1.60 1.36 3.47
CA THR A 58 2.33 0.94 4.67
C THR A 58 2.34 2.02 5.74
N LYS A 59 2.56 3.29 5.37
CA LYS A 59 2.54 4.41 6.32
C LYS A 59 1.15 4.66 6.94
N ILE A 60 0.07 4.53 6.16
CA ILE A 60 -1.31 4.62 6.66
C ILE A 60 -1.56 3.55 7.73
N LEU A 61 -1.14 2.31 7.45
CA LEU A 61 -1.30 1.21 8.40
C LEU A 61 -0.41 1.37 9.65
N LEU A 62 0.82 1.86 9.50
CA LEU A 62 1.68 2.19 10.64
C LEU A 62 1.10 3.32 11.50
N GLU A 63 0.51 4.35 10.90
CA GLU A 63 -0.20 5.40 11.62
C GLU A 63 -1.41 4.84 12.38
N TYR A 64 -2.18 3.93 11.75
CA TYR A 64 -3.23 3.19 12.44
C TYR A 64 -2.68 2.41 13.65
N CYS A 65 -1.54 1.74 13.52
CA CYS A 65 -0.89 1.05 14.64
C CYS A 65 -0.55 2.01 15.78
N ASP A 66 0.10 3.13 15.46
CA ASP A 66 0.52 4.14 16.43
C ASP A 66 -0.71 4.72 17.17
N LEU A 67 -1.82 4.96 16.47
CA LEU A 67 -3.09 5.45 17.06
C LEU A 67 -3.79 4.42 17.97
N ASN A 68 -3.55 3.13 17.76
CA ASN A 68 -4.21 2.04 18.49
C ASN A 68 -3.28 1.32 19.49
N GLY A 69 -2.05 1.81 19.68
CA GLY A 69 -1.06 1.19 20.58
C GLY A 69 -0.59 -0.19 20.11
N LEU A 70 -0.64 -0.46 18.80
CA LEU A 70 -0.10 -1.68 18.20
C LEU A 70 1.36 -1.46 17.84
N THR A 71 2.25 -2.40 18.19
CA THR A 71 3.68 -2.29 17.90
C THR A 71 4.16 -3.53 17.16
N PHE A 72 4.94 -3.33 16.10
CA PHE A 72 5.57 -4.37 15.31
C PHE A 72 7.06 -4.08 15.22
N TYR A 73 7.89 -5.10 15.43
CA TYR A 73 9.35 -4.95 15.48
C TYR A 73 10.05 -5.41 14.20
N ASN A 74 9.35 -6.16 13.35
CA ASN A 74 9.85 -6.56 12.05
C ASN A 74 8.72 -6.49 11.01
N SER A 75 9.14 -6.35 9.76
CA SER A 75 8.24 -6.24 8.61
C SER A 75 7.40 -7.50 8.41
N THR A 76 7.95 -8.69 8.67
CA THR A 76 7.24 -9.97 8.50
C THR A 76 6.00 -10.05 9.39
N GLU A 77 6.14 -9.81 10.70
CA GLU A 77 5.01 -9.80 11.63
C GLU A 77 3.95 -8.77 11.24
N PHE A 78 4.38 -7.61 10.77
CA PHE A 78 3.47 -6.57 10.30
C PHE A 78 2.73 -6.99 9.03
N MET A 79 3.43 -7.59 8.07
CA MET A 79 2.81 -8.08 6.84
C MET A 79 1.78 -9.16 7.12
N ASP A 80 2.11 -10.12 7.99
CA ASP A 80 1.20 -11.20 8.36
C ASP A 80 -0.05 -10.64 9.08
N ALA A 81 0.12 -9.68 9.99
CA ALA A 81 -0.99 -9.09 10.74
C ALA A 81 -1.97 -8.27 9.89
N PHE A 82 -1.50 -7.70 8.77
CA PHE A 82 -2.32 -6.89 7.87
C PHE A 82 -2.63 -7.56 6.53
N GLY A 83 -2.32 -8.85 6.39
CA GLY A 83 -2.54 -9.61 5.14
C GLY A 83 -1.83 -8.99 3.94
N ILE A 84 -0.61 -8.50 4.12
CA ILE A 84 0.12 -7.81 3.04
C ILE A 84 0.69 -8.85 2.07
N PRO A 85 0.41 -8.74 0.75
CA PRO A 85 0.93 -9.70 -0.22
C PRO A 85 2.46 -9.63 -0.32
N SER A 86 3.11 -10.79 -0.43
CA SER A 86 4.58 -10.89 -0.46
C SER A 86 5.23 -10.07 -1.59
N LYS A 87 4.51 -9.82 -2.70
CA LYS A 87 4.97 -8.95 -3.80
C LYS A 87 5.24 -7.51 -3.38
N ALA A 88 4.58 -7.03 -2.32
CA ALA A 88 4.82 -5.70 -1.75
C ALA A 88 5.92 -5.72 -0.67
N GLY A 89 6.36 -6.90 -0.24
CA GLY A 89 7.21 -7.07 0.95
C GLY A 89 8.50 -6.26 0.92
N TYR A 90 9.18 -6.21 -0.23
CA TYR A 90 10.39 -5.39 -0.39
C TYR A 90 10.14 -3.89 -0.09
N VAL A 91 8.95 -3.36 -0.34
CA VAL A 91 8.60 -1.97 -0.01
C VAL A 91 8.39 -1.82 1.49
N ILE A 92 7.75 -2.80 2.13
CA ILE A 92 7.52 -2.79 3.57
C ILE A 92 8.86 -2.90 4.31
N ASP A 93 9.75 -3.78 3.88
CA ASP A 93 11.10 -3.91 4.42
C ASP A 93 11.83 -2.57 4.41
N ASN A 94 11.85 -1.89 3.25
CA ASN A 94 12.45 -0.55 3.13
C ASN A 94 11.80 0.48 4.10
N VAL A 95 10.48 0.44 4.30
CA VAL A 95 9.80 1.35 5.24
C VAL A 95 10.19 1.06 6.68
N PHE A 96 10.36 -0.21 7.04
CA PHE A 96 10.81 -0.61 8.38
C PHE A 96 12.27 -0.24 8.61
N GLU A 97 13.15 -0.42 7.63
CA GLU A 97 14.54 0.05 7.67
C GLU A 97 14.59 1.57 7.89
N GLU A 98 13.80 2.34 7.13
CA GLU A 98 13.67 3.80 7.31
C GLU A 98 13.14 4.19 8.71
N LYS A 99 12.20 3.42 9.28
CA LYS A 99 11.62 3.69 10.61
C LYS A 99 12.57 3.33 11.75
N ILE A 100 13.39 2.28 11.59
CA ILE A 100 14.31 1.76 12.61
C ILE A 100 15.69 2.45 12.55
N GLY A 101 16.03 3.10 11.43
CA GLY A 101 17.21 3.97 11.32
C GLY A 101 18.53 3.22 11.12
N ILE A 102 18.52 2.16 10.30
CA ILE A 102 19.74 1.47 9.83
C ILE A 102 20.15 2.02 8.47
#